data_AF-A0A355WJP1-F1
#
_entry.id   AF-A0A355WJP1-F1
#
_cell.length_a   1.000
_cell.length_b   1.000
_cell.length_c   1.000
_cell.angle_alpha   90.00
_cell.angle_beta   90.00
_cell.angle_gamma   90.00
#
_symmetry.space_group_name_H-M   'P 1'
#
loop_
_entity.id
_entity.type
_entity.pdbx_description
1 polymer ?
#
loop_
_entity_poly.entity_id
_entity_poly.type
_entity_poly.pdbx_seq_one_letter_code
_entity_poly.pdbx_strand_id
1 'polypeptide(L)'
;MIRLITLTLTLLWLVLPLPLAADAMLKRLIGVWMGEGVALQFGGDLPEKIRCRMVGKPISVSQTNLEGKCVTTSGGTKFRLMIAQDASGKVFAAKVQLSN
;
A
#
# COMPACT_ATOMS: atom_id res chain seq x y z
N MET A 1 -34.21 -49.51 -24.16
CA MET A 1 -32.81 -49.10 -24.38
C MET A 1 -32.69 -47.62 -23.99
N ILE A 2 -32.54 -47.35 -22.70
CA ILE A 2 -31.38 -46.69 -22.05
C ILE A 2 -30.78 -45.47 -22.78
N ARG A 3 -31.28 -44.29 -22.39
CA ARG A 3 -30.56 -43.06 -21.95
C ARG A 3 -29.18 -42.77 -22.54
N LEU A 4 -29.15 -42.00 -23.63
CA LEU A 4 -28.08 -41.06 -23.98
C LEU A 4 -28.82 -39.87 -24.61
N ILE A 5 -28.84 -38.65 -24.07
CA ILE A 5 -27.80 -37.64 -24.24
C ILE A 5 -28.12 -36.55 -23.18
N THR A 6 -27.58 -36.70 -21.97
CA THR A 6 -27.64 -35.72 -20.87
C THR A 6 -26.22 -35.30 -20.51
N LEU A 7 -25.42 -34.90 -21.51
CA LEU A 7 -23.97 -34.75 -21.35
C LEU A 7 -23.38 -33.50 -22.02
N THR A 8 -24.19 -32.45 -22.17
CA THR A 8 -23.71 -31.11 -22.59
C THR A 8 -23.90 -30.03 -21.52
N LEU A 9 -24.33 -30.41 -20.30
CA LEU A 9 -24.61 -29.49 -19.20
C LEU A 9 -23.51 -29.44 -18.13
N THR A 10 -22.25 -29.63 -18.51
CA THR A 10 -21.08 -29.57 -17.60
C THR A 10 -20.05 -28.51 -17.99
N LEU A 11 -20.41 -27.56 -18.86
CA LEU A 11 -19.51 -26.49 -19.31
C LEU A 11 -19.75 -25.12 -18.65
N LEU A 12 -20.75 -24.98 -17.75
CA LEU A 12 -21.26 -23.66 -17.37
C LEU A 12 -20.93 -23.20 -15.93
N TRP A 13 -20.20 -23.98 -15.12
CA TRP A 13 -20.04 -23.68 -13.68
C TRP A 13 -18.59 -23.68 -13.17
N LEU A 14 -17.61 -23.40 -14.04
CA LEU A 14 -16.25 -23.06 -13.60
C LEU A 14 -15.92 -21.57 -13.84
N VAL A 15 -16.92 -20.70 -13.68
CA VAL A 15 -16.66 -19.28 -13.41
C VAL A 15 -16.30 -19.18 -11.93
N LEU A 16 -15.09 -19.64 -11.58
CA LEU A 16 -14.50 -19.33 -10.29
C LEU A 16 -14.41 -17.80 -10.21
N PRO A 17 -15.06 -17.13 -9.23
CA PRO A 17 -14.75 -15.74 -8.96
C PRO A 17 -13.31 -15.70 -8.45
N LEU A 18 -12.37 -15.37 -9.32
CA LEU A 18 -11.01 -15.03 -8.93
C LEU A 18 -11.10 -13.90 -7.90
N PRO A 19 -10.42 -14.01 -6.74
CA PRO A 19 -10.38 -12.93 -5.78
C PRO A 19 -9.50 -11.81 -6.37
N LEU A 20 -10.11 -10.93 -7.17
CA LEU A 20 -9.52 -9.69 -7.71
C LEU A 20 -9.25 -8.62 -6.64
N ALA A 21 -9.26 -8.99 -5.36
CA ALA A 21 -9.23 -8.06 -4.23
C ALA A 21 -7.82 -7.74 -3.70
N ALA A 22 -6.78 -8.48 -4.11
CA ALA A 22 -5.40 -8.22 -3.64
C ALA A 22 -4.83 -6.90 -4.21
N ASP A 23 -5.26 -6.51 -5.41
CA ASP A 23 -4.74 -5.37 -6.19
C ASP A 23 -5.22 -3.99 -5.67
N ALA A 24 -6.17 -3.96 -4.73
CA ALA A 24 -6.79 -2.71 -4.27
C ALA A 24 -5.96 -1.99 -3.20
N MET A 25 -5.12 -2.69 -2.43
CA MET A 25 -4.47 -2.10 -1.25
C MET A 25 -3.36 -1.12 -1.64
N LEU A 26 -2.45 -1.50 -2.53
CA LEU A 26 -1.38 -0.59 -2.99
C LEU A 26 -1.93 0.57 -3.81
N LYS A 27 -3.03 0.37 -4.54
CA LYS A 27 -3.73 1.46 -5.26
C LYS A 27 -4.21 2.57 -4.32
N ARG A 28 -4.57 2.24 -3.08
CA ARG A 28 -4.95 3.24 -2.06
C ARG A 28 -3.77 4.10 -1.59
N LEU A 29 -2.53 3.73 -1.87
CA LEU A 29 -1.36 4.53 -1.50
C LEU A 29 -1.03 5.58 -2.56
N ILE A 30 -1.57 5.45 -3.77
CA ILE A 30 -1.31 6.34 -4.89
C ILE A 30 -2.01 7.69 -4.65
N GLY A 31 -1.28 8.79 -4.86
CA GLY A 31 -1.81 10.14 -4.73
C GLY A 31 -0.99 11.00 -3.77
N VAL A 32 -1.59 12.11 -3.33
CA VAL A 32 -0.96 13.05 -2.40
C VAL A 32 -1.70 13.02 -1.08
N TRP A 33 -0.94 12.84 -0.01
CA TRP A 33 -1.44 12.77 1.35
C TRP A 33 -0.82 13.89 2.18
N MET A 34 -1.63 14.51 3.02
CA MET A 34 -1.18 15.48 4.00
C MET A 34 -1.72 15.07 5.35
N GLY A 35 -0.90 15.20 6.38
CA GLY A 35 -1.27 14.86 7.75
C GLY A 35 -0.59 15.79 8.71
N GLU A 36 -1.28 16.04 9.83
CA GLU A 36 -0.72 16.74 10.98
C GLU A 36 -0.80 15.81 12.18
N GLY A 37 0.11 15.96 13.13
CA GLY A 37 0.13 15.17 14.33
C GLY A 37 1.07 15.74 15.37
N VAL A 38 1.42 14.90 16.33
CA VAL A 38 2.35 15.23 17.40
C VAL A 38 3.49 14.21 17.39
N ALA A 39 4.72 14.68 17.29
CA ALA A 39 5.92 13.87 17.41
C ALA A 39 6.39 13.88 18.87
N LEU A 40 6.56 12.69 19.44
CA LEU A 40 7.23 12.51 20.71
C LEU A 40 8.72 12.36 20.42
N GLN A 41 9.54 13.32 20.83
CA GLN A 41 10.99 13.15 20.75
C GLN A 41 11.44 12.11 21.76
N PHE A 42 12.22 11.12 21.31
CA PHE A 42 12.88 10.19 22.22
C PHE A 42 13.94 10.96 23.02
N GLY A 43 13.70 11.15 24.33
CA GLY A 43 14.60 11.87 25.23
C GLY A 43 14.44 13.40 25.27
N GLY A 44 13.34 13.95 24.74
CA GLY A 44 13.02 15.38 24.83
C GLY A 44 11.72 15.63 25.61
N ASP A 45 11.67 16.75 26.33
CA ASP A 45 10.63 17.01 27.35
C ASP A 45 9.28 17.52 26.82
N LEU A 46 9.15 17.87 25.53
CA LEU A 46 7.90 18.42 24.99
C LEU A 46 7.46 17.82 23.66
N PRO A 47 6.16 17.44 23.53
CA PRO A 47 5.58 17.03 22.26
C PRO A 47 5.62 18.18 21.24
N GLU A 48 6.10 17.89 20.02
CA GLU A 48 6.15 18.87 18.93
C GLU A 48 5.07 18.60 17.90
N LYS A 49 4.47 19.67 17.35
CA LYS A 49 3.58 19.54 16.19
C LYS A 49 4.39 19.12 14.97
N ILE A 50 3.93 18.07 14.30
CA ILE A 50 4.52 17.58 13.05
C ILE A 50 3.51 17.72 11.91
N ARG A 51 3.98 18.18 10.75
CA ARG A 51 3.20 18.17 9.51
C ARG A 51 3.94 17.35 8.47
N CYS A 52 3.25 16.44 7.82
CA CYS A 52 3.81 15.57 6.79
C CYS A 52 3.06 15.74 5.49
N ARG A 53 3.81 15.77 4.39
CA ARG A 53 3.29 15.60 3.03
C ARG A 53 3.92 14.36 2.43
N MET A 54 3.11 13.48 1.86
CA MET A 54 3.54 12.26 1.18
C MET A 54 2.96 12.20 -0.22
N VAL A 55 3.70 11.62 -1.14
CA VAL A 55 3.27 11.35 -2.52
C VAL A 55 3.53 9.88 -2.81
N GLY A 56 2.47 9.15 -3.11
CA GLY A 56 2.55 7.78 -3.58
C GLY A 56 2.50 7.69 -5.10
N LYS A 57 3.47 7.00 -5.68
CA LYS A 57 3.60 6.76 -7.12
C LYS A 57 3.69 5.25 -7.37
N PRO A 58 2.87 4.69 -8.27
CA PRO A 58 3.00 3.28 -8.63
C PRO A 58 4.35 3.05 -9.31
N ILE A 59 4.99 1.92 -8.97
CA ILE A 59 6.15 1.40 -9.71
C ILE A 59 5.69 0.25 -10.60
N SER A 60 4.90 -0.66 -10.04
CA SER A 60 4.29 -1.80 -10.71
C SER A 60 2.96 -2.15 -10.03
N VAL A 61 2.29 -3.21 -10.50
CA VAL A 61 1.07 -3.73 -9.87
C VAL A 61 1.29 -4.18 -8.41
N SER A 62 2.51 -4.57 -8.06
CA SER A 62 2.87 -5.08 -6.72
C SER A 62 3.80 -4.15 -5.96
N GLN A 63 4.06 -2.94 -6.45
CA GLN A 63 5.01 -2.01 -5.85
C GLN A 63 4.57 -0.55 -5.96
N THR A 64 4.75 0.20 -4.87
CA THR A 64 4.48 1.64 -4.81
C THR A 64 5.62 2.36 -4.08
N ASN A 65 6.09 3.45 -4.66
CA ASN A 65 7.03 4.36 -4.03
C ASN A 65 6.26 5.42 -3.24
N LEU A 66 6.59 5.63 -1.97
CA LEU A 66 6.11 6.73 -1.15
C LEU A 66 7.27 7.69 -0.89
N GLU A 67 7.12 8.93 -1.32
CA GLU A 67 8.08 10.01 -1.06
C GLU A 67 7.43 11.00 -0.12
N GLY A 68 8.08 11.33 0.99
CA GLY A 68 7.51 12.22 1.99
C GLY A 68 8.49 13.20 2.59
N LYS A 69 7.93 14.27 3.16
CA LYS A 69 8.63 15.23 4.00
C LYS A 69 7.78 15.49 5.22
N CYS A 70 8.36 15.31 6.39
CA CYS A 70 7.78 15.76 7.65
C CYS A 70 8.58 16.94 8.19
N VAL A 71 7.88 17.89 8.79
CA VAL A 71 8.46 19.09 9.42
C VAL A 71 7.88 19.27 10.81
N THR A 72 8.75 19.64 11.74
CA THR A 72 8.44 20.09 13.10
C THR A 72 8.93 21.53 13.26
N THR A 73 8.74 22.10 14.45
CA THR A 73 9.36 23.38 14.85
C THR A 73 10.88 23.31 14.92
N SER A 74 11.43 22.13 15.21
CA SER A 74 12.86 21.88 15.40
C SER A 74 13.61 21.48 14.11
N GLY A 75 12.91 21.04 13.08
CA GLY A 75 13.56 20.64 11.83
C GLY A 75 12.64 19.91 10.85
N GLY A 76 13.22 19.27 9.85
CA GLY A 76 12.46 18.46 8.90
C GLY A 76 13.27 17.29 8.38
N THR A 77 12.57 16.21 8.05
CA THR A 77 13.16 14.99 7.50
C THR A 77 12.37 14.58 6.27
N LYS A 78 13.10 14.26 5.21
CA LYS A 78 12.56 13.63 4.01
C LYS A 78 12.75 12.12 4.09
N PHE A 79 11.80 11.38 3.54
CA PHE A 79 11.89 9.93 3.45
C PHE A 79 11.43 9.44 2.09
N ARG A 80 11.95 8.27 1.72
CA ARG A 80 11.47 7.48 0.60
C ARG A 80 11.28 6.04 1.06
N LEU A 81 10.12 5.48 0.78
CA LEU A 81 9.74 4.12 1.13
C LEU A 81 9.29 3.40 -0.14
N MET A 82 9.83 2.21 -0.39
CA MET A 82 9.24 1.30 -1.38
C MET A 82 8.39 0.30 -0.65
N ILE A 83 7.08 0.32 -0.91
CA ILE A 83 6.12 -0.64 -0.38
C ILE A 83 5.88 -1.69 -1.46
N ALA A 84 5.98 -2.96 -1.10
CA ALA A 84 5.75 -4.09 -2.00
C ALA A 84 4.69 -5.03 -1.42
N GLN A 85 4.06 -5.79 -2.32
CA GLN A 85 3.12 -6.85 -1.98
C GLN A 85 3.58 -8.16 -2.61
N ASP A 86 3.60 -9.25 -1.83
CA ASP A 86 3.94 -10.58 -2.35
C ASP A 86 2.71 -11.31 -2.94
N ALA A 87 2.93 -12.51 -3.47
CA ALA A 87 1.88 -13.33 -4.08
C ALA A 87 0.79 -13.78 -3.08
N SER A 88 1.07 -13.75 -1.77
CA SER A 88 0.08 -14.02 -0.72
C SER A 88 -0.77 -12.79 -0.36
N GLY A 89 -0.45 -11.63 -0.95
CA GLY A 89 -1.11 -10.36 -0.66
C GLY A 89 -0.53 -9.62 0.54
N LYS A 90 0.55 -10.14 1.16
CA LYS A 90 1.21 -9.49 2.30
C LYS A 90 1.94 -8.24 1.85
N VAL A 91 1.69 -7.13 2.54
CA VAL A 91 2.32 -5.83 2.29
C VAL A 91 3.50 -5.62 3.23
N PHE A 92 4.64 -5.16 2.71
CA PHE A 92 5.85 -4.90 3.49
C PHE A 92 6.65 -3.72 2.92
N ALA A 93 7.47 -3.10 3.78
CA ALA A 93 8.45 -2.11 3.35
C ALA A 93 9.68 -2.84 2.78
N ALA A 94 9.88 -2.74 1.47
CA ALA A 94 11.00 -3.37 0.78
C ALA A 94 12.28 -2.51 0.83
N LYS A 95 12.13 -1.19 0.96
CA LYS A 95 13.25 -0.26 1.12
C LYS A 95 12.84 0.96 1.91
N VAL A 96 13.72 1.43 2.80
CA VAL A 96 13.56 2.67 3.55
C VAL A 96 14.81 3.52 3.37
N GLN A 97 14.62 4.79 3.05
CA GLN A 97 15.69 5.78 2.98
C GLN A 97 15.25 7.05 3.68
N LEU A 98 16.09 7.55 4.57
CA LEU A 98 15.90 8.82 5.29
C LEU A 98 16.98 9.80 4.86
N SER A 99 16.63 11.08 4.83
CA SER A 99 17.55 12.18 4.53
C SER A 99 17.09 13.46 5.20
N ASN A 100 18.02 14.29 5.65
CA ASN A 100 17.75 15.60 6.25
C ASN A 100 17.86 16.70 5.19
#